data_AF-A0A7C1LR37-F1
#
_entry.id   AF-A0A7C1LR37-F1
#
_cell.length_a   1.000
_cell.length_b   1.000
_cell.length_c   1.000
_cell.angle_alpha   90.00
_cell.angle_beta   90.00
_cell.angle_gamma   90.00
#
_symmetry.space_group_name_H-M   'P 1'
#
loop_
_entity.id
_entity.type
_entity.pdbx_description
1 polymer ?
#
loop_
_entity_poly.entity_id
_entity_poly.type
_entity_poly.pdbx_seq_one_letter_code
_entity_poly.pdbx_strand_id
1 'polypeptide(L)'
;MDIKTRIIKINPELMDPDKIKIVATVLQEEGIIAYPTDTFYGLGASCFSEKAIKRIYHLKRREPSKPISIIISDINMARDIAKDIPSLFWKMAGEFWPGPLTLVLKASSTLPTHLLG
;
A
#
# COMPACT_ATOMS: atom_id res chain seq x y z
N MET A 1 10.64 15.70 -15.75
CA MET A 1 11.18 15.33 -14.42
C MET A 1 12.02 14.07 -14.66
N ASP A 2 13.34 14.15 -14.53
CA ASP A 2 14.17 12.95 -14.55
C ASP A 2 13.99 12.21 -13.22
N ILE A 3 13.27 11.10 -13.26
CA ILE A 3 13.05 10.25 -12.09
C ILE A 3 14.27 9.33 -11.96
N LYS A 4 15.19 9.69 -11.08
CA LYS A 4 16.32 8.82 -10.74
C LYS A 4 15.79 7.59 -10.00
N THR A 5 15.83 6.44 -10.66
CA THR A 5 15.30 5.18 -10.13
C THR A 5 16.44 4.25 -9.75
N ARG A 6 16.37 3.68 -8.54
CA ARG A 6 17.29 2.62 -8.11
C ARG A 6 16.61 1.27 -8.27
N ILE A 7 17.24 0.34 -8.98
CA ILE A 7 16.76 -1.02 -9.14
C ILE A 7 17.42 -1.91 -8.08
N ILE A 8 16.61 -2.56 -7.24
CA ILE A 8 17.07 -3.51 -6.23
C ILE A 8 16.53 -4.88 -6.59
N LYS A 9 17.41 -5.84 -6.87
CA LYS A 9 17.04 -7.23 -7.15
C LYS A 9 16.90 -8.01 -5.84
N ILE A 10 15.69 -8.50 -5.57
CA ILE A 10 15.35 -9.33 -4.41
C ILE A 10 14.89 -10.69 -4.94
N ASN A 11 15.45 -11.76 -4.40
CA ASN A 11 14.96 -13.11 -4.65
C ASN A 11 13.79 -13.36 -3.68
N PRO A 12 12.56 -13.65 -4.15
CA PRO A 12 11.43 -13.91 -3.26
C PRO A 12 11.64 -15.16 -2.38
N GLU A 13 12.37 -16.17 -2.89
CA GLU A 13 12.67 -17.40 -2.14
C GLU A 13 13.79 -17.20 -1.11
N LEU A 14 14.57 -16.12 -1.25
CA LEU A 14 15.68 -15.78 -0.38
C LEU A 14 15.71 -14.27 -0.17
N MET A 15 14.79 -13.80 0.67
CA MET A 15 14.70 -12.39 1.04
C MET A 15 15.93 -11.96 1.82
N ASP A 16 16.66 -11.00 1.26
CA ASP A 16 17.81 -10.35 1.89
C ASP A 16 17.31 -9.22 2.81
N PRO A 17 17.46 -9.35 4.14
CA PRO A 17 16.94 -8.37 5.10
C PRO A 17 17.50 -6.97 4.90
N ASP A 18 18.76 -6.83 4.45
CA ASP A 18 19.38 -5.53 4.24
C ASP A 18 18.75 -4.82 3.05
N LYS A 19 18.41 -5.56 1.98
CA LYS A 19 17.67 -5.00 0.85
C LYS A 19 16.25 -4.59 1.24
N ILE A 20 15.57 -5.39 2.05
CA ILE A 20 14.24 -5.05 2.57
C ILE A 20 14.31 -3.78 3.43
N LYS A 21 15.35 -3.64 4.26
CA LYS A 21 15.57 -2.45 5.09
C LYS A 21 15.74 -1.20 4.22
N ILE A 22 16.49 -1.27 3.12
CA ILE A 22 16.61 -0.16 2.16
C ILE A 22 15.24 0.26 1.61
N VAL A 23 14.40 -0.71 1.22
CA VAL A 23 13.04 -0.44 0.71
C VAL A 23 12.16 0.19 1.79
N ALA A 24 12.21 -0.31 3.02
CA ALA A 24 11.48 0.26 4.15
C ALA A 24 11.89 1.70 4.44
N THR A 25 13.20 2.00 4.41
CA THR A 25 13.71 3.38 4.56
C THR A 25 13.16 4.31 3.47
N VAL A 26 13.10 3.85 2.21
CA VAL A 26 12.49 4.65 1.13
C VAL A 26 11.04 4.99 1.44
N LEU A 27 10.25 4.05 1.98
CA LEU A 27 8.85 4.32 2.36
C LEU A 27 8.73 5.27 3.56
N GLN A 28 9.62 5.14 4.55
CA GLN A 28 9.70 6.02 5.71
C GLN A 28 10.06 7.47 5.33
N GLU A 29 10.90 7.63 4.31
CA GLU A 29 11.30 8.93 3.74
C GLU A 29 10.30 9.48 2.70
N GLU A 30 9.04 9.02 2.71
CA GLU A 30 7.98 9.43 1.79
C GLU A 30 8.30 9.17 0.29
N GLY A 31 9.18 8.21 0.05
CA GLY A 31 9.54 7.71 -1.26
C GLY A 31 8.45 6.84 -1.89
N ILE A 32 8.71 6.45 -3.14
CA ILE A 32 7.83 5.59 -3.93
C ILE A 32 8.60 4.37 -4.36
N ILE A 33 7.98 3.21 -4.23
CA ILE A 33 8.53 1.93 -4.67
C ILE A 33 7.65 1.35 -5.78
N ALA A 34 8.27 0.60 -6.68
CA ALA A 34 7.58 -0.34 -7.56
C ALA A 34 7.92 -1.75 -7.07
N TYR A 35 6.92 -2.59 -6.83
CA TYR A 35 7.11 -3.92 -6.27
C TYR A 35 6.18 -4.95 -6.94
N PRO A 36 6.60 -6.22 -7.06
CA PRO A 36 5.75 -7.26 -7.62
C PRO A 36 4.62 -7.59 -6.64
N THR A 37 3.45 -7.92 -7.18
CA THR A 37 2.36 -8.59 -6.44
C THR A 37 2.03 -9.90 -7.13
N ASP A 38 1.08 -10.66 -6.57
CA ASP A 38 0.50 -11.85 -7.19
C ASP A 38 -0.25 -11.56 -8.50
N THR A 39 -0.62 -10.29 -8.77
CA THR A 39 -1.36 -9.88 -9.97
C THR A 39 -0.51 -9.05 -10.92
N PHE A 40 -0.11 -7.85 -10.51
CA PHE A 40 0.65 -6.89 -11.31
C PHE A 40 1.67 -6.14 -10.45
N TYR A 41 2.62 -5.44 -11.08
CA TYR A 41 3.46 -4.52 -10.33
C TYR A 41 2.63 -3.39 -9.71
N GLY A 42 2.80 -3.21 -8.41
CA GLY A 42 2.22 -2.09 -7.66
C GLY A 42 3.20 -0.92 -7.57
N LEU A 43 2.66 0.29 -7.57
CA LEU A 43 3.37 1.46 -7.03
C LEU A 43 2.91 1.65 -5.59
N GLY A 44 3.85 1.62 -4.66
CA GLY A 44 3.64 1.71 -3.22
C GLY A 44 4.26 2.97 -2.62
N ALA A 45 3.60 3.49 -1.60
CA ALA A 45 4.03 4.61 -0.77
C ALA A 45 3.39 4.44 0.62
N SER A 46 3.86 5.20 1.61
CA SER A 46 3.18 5.26 2.92
C SER A 46 1.76 5.82 2.76
N CYS A 47 0.77 5.12 3.29
CA CYS A 47 -0.63 5.56 3.31
C CYS A 47 -0.91 6.70 4.31
N PHE A 48 0.07 7.05 5.15
CA PHE A 48 -0.05 8.18 6.08
C PHE A 48 0.62 9.46 5.57
N SER A 49 1.37 9.41 4.47
CA SER A 49 2.03 10.58 3.88
C SER A 49 1.20 11.18 2.75
N GLU A 50 0.55 12.31 3.01
CA GLU A 50 -0.22 13.06 1.99
C GLU A 50 0.64 13.42 0.77
N LYS A 51 1.90 13.79 0.99
CA LYS A 51 2.86 14.09 -0.06
C LYS A 51 3.15 12.88 -0.94
N ALA A 52 3.39 11.71 -0.34
CA ALA A 52 3.65 10.49 -1.10
C ALA A 52 2.41 10.04 -1.87
N ILE A 53 1.21 10.15 -1.28
CA ILE A 53 -0.07 9.87 -1.93
C ILE A 53 -0.26 10.74 -3.18
N LYS A 54 -0.09 12.07 -3.05
CA LYS A 54 -0.19 13.00 -4.19
C LYS A 54 0.77 12.63 -5.33
N ARG A 55 1.99 12.21 -4.99
CA ARG A 55 2.97 11.71 -5.98
C ARG A 55 2.49 10.42 -6.66
N ILE A 56 1.87 9.47 -5.94
CA ILE A 56 1.28 8.27 -6.56
C ILE A 56 0.18 8.63 -7.56
N TYR A 57 -0.76 9.52 -7.20
CA TYR A 57 -1.81 9.97 -8.13
C TYR A 57 -1.22 10.62 -9.38
N HIS A 58 -0.22 11.48 -9.21
CA HIS A 58 0.48 12.12 -10.32
C HIS A 58 1.17 11.11 -11.24
N LEU A 59 1.95 10.17 -10.68
CA LEU A 59 2.66 9.15 -11.47
C LEU A 59 1.71 8.19 -12.18
N LYS A 60 0.61 7.80 -11.54
CA LYS A 60 -0.43 6.94 -12.14
C LYS A 60 -1.34 7.69 -13.11
N ARG A 61 -1.23 9.03 -13.20
CA ARG A 61 -2.18 9.90 -13.93
C ARG A 61 -3.64 9.59 -13.54
N ARG A 62 -3.86 9.33 -12.25
CA ARG A 62 -5.15 8.91 -11.71
C ARG A 62 -5.94 10.15 -11.29
N GLU A 63 -7.24 10.15 -11.59
CA GLU A 63 -8.15 11.17 -11.07
C GLU A 63 -8.18 11.13 -9.53
N PRO A 64 -8.15 12.27 -8.84
CA PRO A 64 -8.19 12.31 -7.37
C PRO A 64 -9.40 11.59 -6.76
N SER A 65 -10.55 11.61 -7.44
CA SER A 65 -11.80 10.96 -7.01
C SER A 65 -11.75 9.42 -7.03
N LYS A 66 -10.70 8.82 -7.60
CA LYS A 66 -10.56 7.36 -7.70
C LYS A 66 -9.64 6.86 -6.58
N PRO A 67 -10.18 6.24 -5.52
CA PRO A 67 -9.37 5.83 -4.36
C PRO A 67 -8.28 4.82 -4.74
N ILE A 68 -7.27 4.71 -3.89
CA ILE A 68 -6.14 3.78 -4.04
C ILE A 68 -6.20 2.75 -2.91
N SER A 69 -5.99 1.47 -3.26
CA SER A 69 -5.96 0.38 -2.27
C SER A 69 -4.78 0.52 -1.30
N ILE A 70 -5.01 0.14 -0.05
CA ILE A 70 -3.97 0.01 0.99
C ILE A 70 -3.61 -1.46 1.11
N ILE A 71 -2.31 -1.77 1.15
CA ILE A 71 -1.79 -3.11 1.42
C ILE A 71 -1.40 -3.19 2.89
N ILE A 72 -1.80 -4.27 3.56
CA ILE A 72 -1.49 -4.57 4.95
C ILE A 72 -0.77 -5.91 5.04
N SER A 73 0.17 -6.03 5.96
CA SER A 73 0.90 -7.29 6.21
C SER A 73 0.20 -8.18 7.25
N ASP A 74 -0.63 -7.58 8.11
CA ASP A 74 -1.37 -8.27 9.17
C ASP A 74 -2.83 -7.80 9.18
N ILE A 75 -3.76 -8.74 9.32
CA ILE A 75 -5.21 -8.46 9.30
C ILE A 75 -5.64 -7.45 10.38
N ASN A 76 -4.94 -7.41 11.51
CA ASN A 76 -5.25 -6.50 12.62
C ASN A 76 -4.95 -5.04 12.28
N MET A 77 -4.07 -4.76 11.30
CA MET A 77 -3.82 -3.40 10.81
C MET A 77 -5.08 -2.73 10.25
N ALA A 78 -6.08 -3.52 9.84
CA ALA A 78 -7.37 -2.98 9.40
C ALA A 78 -8.01 -2.07 10.46
N ARG A 79 -7.76 -2.33 11.76
CA ARG A 79 -8.28 -1.50 12.87
C ARG A 79 -7.71 -0.08 12.87
N ASP A 80 -6.52 0.12 12.32
CA ASP A 80 -5.86 1.44 12.30
C ASP A 80 -6.30 2.30 11.10
N ILE A 81 -6.74 1.65 10.02
CA ILE A 81 -7.02 2.29 8.73
C ILE A 81 -8.51 2.30 8.35
N ALA A 82 -9.36 1.55 9.06
CA ALA A 82 -10.78 1.46 8.78
C ALA A 82 -11.64 1.63 10.05
N LYS A 83 -12.89 2.03 9.86
CA LYS A 83 -13.90 2.18 10.92
C LYS A 83 -15.14 1.34 10.62
N ASP A 84 -15.94 1.07 11.65
CA ASP A 84 -17.17 0.28 11.56
C ASP A 84 -16.95 -1.10 10.89
N ILE A 85 -15.83 -1.77 11.20
CA ILE A 85 -15.43 -3.01 10.51
C ILE A 85 -16.43 -4.13 10.82
N PRO A 86 -17.17 -4.65 9.82
CA PRO A 86 -18.17 -5.69 10.05
C PRO A 86 -17.51 -7.03 10.38
N SER A 87 -18.21 -7.90 11.10
CA SER A 87 -17.72 -9.27 11.41
C SER A 87 -17.43 -10.09 10.14
N LEU A 88 -18.14 -9.81 9.05
CA LEU A 88 -17.92 -10.42 7.73
C LEU A 88 -16.51 -10.12 7.18
N PHE A 89 -15.95 -8.94 7.44
CA PHE A 89 -14.58 -8.61 7.02
C PHE A 89 -13.58 -9.62 7.58
N TRP A 90 -13.64 -9.88 8.89
CA TRP A 90 -12.71 -10.79 9.57
C TRP A 90 -12.83 -12.23 9.06
N LYS A 91 -14.05 -12.67 8.73
CA LYS A 91 -14.28 -13.99 8.12
C LYS A 91 -13.65 -14.07 6.72
N MET A 92 -13.97 -13.11 5.85
CA MET A 92 -13.46 -13.09 4.49
C MET A 92 -11.95 -12.93 4.44
N ALA A 93 -11.39 -11.99 5.19
CA ALA A 93 -9.95 -11.77 5.25
C ALA A 93 -9.22 -12.99 5.86
N GLY A 94 -9.77 -13.61 6.91
CA GLY A 94 -9.17 -14.81 7.51
C GLY A 94 -9.18 -16.04 6.59
N GLU A 95 -10.14 -16.13 5.67
CA GLU A 95 -10.27 -17.26 4.73
C GLU A 95 -9.50 -17.04 3.42
N PHE A 96 -9.49 -15.81 2.90
CA PHE A 96 -8.97 -15.50 1.57
C PHE A 96 -7.65 -14.72 1.55
N TRP A 97 -7.13 -14.27 2.70
CA TRP A 97 -5.81 -13.64 2.78
C TRP A 97 -4.76 -14.55 3.42
N PRO A 98 -3.51 -14.54 2.92
CA PRO A 98 -3.02 -13.76 1.77
C PRO A 98 -3.57 -14.27 0.43
N GLY A 99 -3.98 -13.37 -0.46
CA GLY A 99 -4.57 -13.72 -1.76
C GLY A 99 -5.20 -12.53 -2.50
N PRO A 100 -5.75 -12.75 -3.72
CA PRO A 100 -6.16 -11.70 -4.65
C PRO A 100 -7.52 -11.07 -4.33
N LEU A 101 -7.93 -11.04 -3.06
CA LEU A 101 -9.17 -10.42 -2.61
C LEU A 101 -8.91 -8.99 -2.15
N THR A 102 -9.68 -8.02 -2.66
CA THR A 102 -9.71 -6.65 -2.12
C THR A 102 -11.05 -6.39 -1.44
N LEU A 103 -11.01 -5.90 -0.20
CA LEU A 103 -12.21 -5.57 0.59
C LEU A 103 -12.34 -4.06 0.75
N VAL A 104 -13.52 -3.52 0.42
CA VAL A 104 -13.81 -2.09 0.55
C VAL A 104 -14.44 -1.82 1.92
N LEU A 105 -13.83 -0.90 2.68
CA LEU A 105 -14.27 -0.51 4.01
C LEU A 105 -14.43 1.00 4.12
N LYS A 106 -15.13 1.46 5.16
CA LYS A 106 -15.11 2.87 5.54
C LYS A 106 -13.73 3.20 6.12
N ALA A 107 -13.07 4.21 5.58
CA ALA A 107 -11.78 4.67 6.08
C ALA A 107 -11.86 5.27 7.49
N SER A 108 -10.83 5.02 8.29
CA SER A 108 -10.58 5.70 9.56
C SER A 108 -10.25 7.18 9.33
N SER A 109 -10.53 8.02 10.33
CA SER A 109 -10.19 9.45 10.32
C SER A 109 -8.68 9.72 10.42
N THR A 110 -7.88 8.70 10.73
CA THR A 110 -6.41 8.77 10.77
C THR A 110 -5.78 8.82 9.37
N LEU A 111 -6.53 8.43 8.33
CA LEU A 111 -6.03 8.43 6.96
C LEU A 111 -6.18 9.82 6.31
N PRO A 112 -5.20 10.26 5.50
CA PRO A 112 -5.33 11.45 4.67
C PRO A 112 -6.53 11.36 3.72
N THR A 113 -7.31 12.44 3.62
CA THR A 113 -8.53 12.50 2.79
C THR A 113 -8.28 12.23 1.32
N HIS A 114 -7.09 12.60 0.81
CA HIS A 114 -6.68 12.37 -0.58
C HIS A 114 -6.62 10.87 -0.97
N LEU A 115 -6.59 9.93 -0.02
CA LEU A 115 -6.70 8.50 -0.32
C LEU A 115 -8.12 8.06 -0.67
N LEU A 116 -9.13 8.83 -0.24
CA LEU A 116 -10.52 8.36 -0.15
C LEU A 116 -11.34 8.65 -1.40
N GLY A 117 -10.84 9.49 -2.31
CA GLY A 117 -11.57 10.00 -3.46
C GLY A 117 -12.17 11.37 -3.17
#